data_AF-R7CEW8-F1
#
_entry.id   AF-R7CEW8-F1
#
_cell.length_a   1.000
_cell.length_b   1.000
_cell.length_c   1.000
_cell.angle_alpha   90.00
_cell.angle_beta   90.00
_cell.angle_gamma   90.00
#
_symmetry.space_group_name_H-M   'P 1'
#
loop_
_entity.id
_entity.type
_entity.pdbx_description
1 polymer ?
#
loop_
_entity_poly.entity_id
_entity_poly.type
_entity_poly.pdbx_seq_one_letter_code
_entity_poly.pdbx_strand_id
1 'polypeptide(L)'
;MFGNYYNEHVRWELNGQEVTPETATFYRYEQGGTITRTEALQNAVNSFIDQAATLNGSIENQEDKIRISIVVFEDGATTENGLTVCEGNNVNTLKRTVSNLRGDGATNAGAGMSNANNVLNGSDRLNANQVVIFFTDGVPTTQSNFSESVANTAVENAHAIKNRGGMVYSIGIFNGADPSQTEPDWNPSETRQANVFMNAVSSNYPNSSAWDNLGDRAQGDPDYYKATSDASELTTIFDEIFDETTSNIGSGSPIEEVTTGGANNTPGNLVFTDQLGSYMEVTGTGAGADKMQIAYGDQLITSNSRDEARNAADNATIYTYHFSGTVEGNEVYHEANLADFSVVVTHYDDPAMGDQVTVTIPASLIPMRNYDVNTDNNTMTVSEAYPVRLFYGVSIKADVQAVLDDPTSDPELYSEVVKANASADGQTLDFYSNAYNGGTDGATTSTFTPSDSNRFYYYTEDEQLYLTSSFPSMRTALGLRLVTT
;
A
#
# COMPACT_ATOMS: atom_id res chain seq x y z
N MET A 1 30.28 -57.69 -33.69
CA MET A 1 29.86 -56.90 -32.51
C MET A 1 30.30 -55.47 -32.75
N PHE A 2 29.37 -54.59 -33.13
CA PHE A 2 29.61 -53.14 -33.18
C PHE A 2 28.54 -52.52 -32.29
N GLY A 3 28.94 -52.12 -31.08
CA GLY A 3 28.06 -51.45 -30.13
C GLY A 3 28.01 -49.96 -30.48
N ASN A 4 26.84 -49.50 -30.92
CA ASN A 4 26.52 -48.08 -30.94
C ASN A 4 26.31 -47.63 -29.50
N TYR A 5 27.17 -46.75 -28.99
CA TYR A 5 26.92 -46.03 -27.75
C TYR A 5 26.05 -44.81 -28.08
N TYR A 6 24.77 -44.91 -27.75
CA TYR A 6 23.92 -43.72 -27.56
C TYR A 6 24.26 -43.15 -26.18
N ASN A 7 24.77 -41.92 -26.14
CA ASN A 7 24.77 -41.15 -24.90
C ASN A 7 23.36 -40.59 -24.71
N GLU A 8 22.54 -41.33 -23.97
CA GLU A 8 21.31 -40.77 -23.41
C GLU A 8 21.72 -39.64 -22.46
N HIS A 9 21.20 -38.44 -22.69
CA HIS A 9 21.39 -37.33 -21.78
C HIS A 9 20.62 -37.65 -20.48
N VAL A 10 21.34 -37.84 -19.37
CA VAL A 10 20.77 -38.39 -18.13
C VAL A 10 20.17 -37.31 -17.24
N ARG A 11 20.70 -36.08 -17.27
CA ARG A 11 20.22 -34.92 -16.50
C ARG A 11 20.96 -33.65 -16.88
N TRP A 12 20.36 -32.51 -16.57
CA TRP A 12 20.98 -31.19 -16.68
C TRP A 12 21.56 -30.80 -15.32
N GLU A 13 22.75 -30.20 -15.29
CA GLU A 13 23.39 -29.71 -14.06
C GLU A 13 23.90 -28.27 -14.26
N LEU A 14 23.66 -27.39 -13.27
CA LEU A 14 24.21 -26.03 -13.18
C LEU A 14 25.00 -25.90 -11.87
N ASN A 15 26.27 -25.49 -11.93
CA ASN A 15 27.17 -25.40 -10.76
C ASN A 15 27.23 -26.69 -9.92
N GLY A 16 27.08 -27.86 -10.57
CA GLY A 16 27.08 -29.17 -9.89
C GLY A 16 25.78 -29.53 -9.19
N GLN A 17 24.70 -28.75 -9.37
CA GLN A 17 23.36 -29.09 -8.94
C GLN A 17 22.48 -29.49 -10.12
N GLU A 18 21.70 -30.56 -9.93
CA GLU A 18 20.75 -31.03 -10.94
C GLU A 18 19.63 -30.01 -11.13
N VAL A 19 19.34 -29.67 -12.40
CA VAL A 19 18.30 -28.71 -12.79
C VAL A 19 17.25 -29.40 -13.65
N THR A 20 15.98 -29.17 -13.31
CA THR A 20 14.83 -29.66 -14.07
C THR A 20 14.49 -28.70 -15.21
N PRO A 21 14.29 -29.19 -16.45
CA PRO A 21 13.98 -28.31 -17.58
C PRO A 21 12.69 -27.49 -17.45
N GLU A 22 11.78 -27.93 -16.58
CA GLU A 22 10.50 -27.27 -16.30
C GLU A 22 10.66 -26.01 -15.44
N THR A 23 11.78 -25.86 -14.74
CA THR A 23 12.07 -24.77 -13.81
C THR A 23 13.33 -24.00 -14.19
N ALA A 24 13.90 -24.26 -15.37
CA ALA A 24 15.19 -23.72 -15.81
C ALA A 24 15.09 -23.14 -17.23
N THR A 25 15.42 -21.87 -17.37
CA THR A 25 15.52 -21.20 -18.67
C THR A 25 16.87 -21.53 -19.32
N PHE A 26 16.87 -22.32 -20.39
CA PHE A 26 18.08 -22.62 -21.14
C PHE A 26 18.34 -21.58 -22.23
N TYR A 27 19.47 -20.89 -22.13
CA TYR A 27 19.98 -20.08 -23.22
C TYR A 27 20.74 -20.96 -24.21
N ARG A 28 20.49 -20.78 -25.51
CA ARG A 28 21.35 -21.36 -26.54
C ARG A 28 22.66 -20.59 -26.57
N TYR A 29 23.67 -21.12 -25.89
CA TYR A 29 25.04 -20.62 -26.01
C TYR A 29 25.65 -21.17 -27.30
N GLU A 30 25.62 -20.39 -28.38
CA GLU A 30 26.51 -20.65 -29.52
C GLU A 30 27.88 -20.09 -29.15
N GLN A 31 28.91 -20.96 -29.09
CA GLN A 31 30.28 -20.53 -28.84
C GLN A 31 30.67 -19.38 -29.79
N GLY A 32 30.75 -18.16 -29.25
CA GLY A 32 31.16 -16.95 -29.95
C GLY A 32 30.04 -15.95 -30.31
N GLY A 33 28.78 -16.16 -29.92
CA GLY A 33 27.69 -15.19 -30.15
C GLY A 33 27.29 -14.43 -28.87
N THR A 34 27.34 -13.10 -28.89
CA THR A 34 26.67 -12.24 -27.89
C THR A 34 25.17 -12.27 -28.18
N ILE A 35 24.32 -12.55 -27.19
CA ILE A 35 22.86 -12.40 -27.33
C ILE A 35 22.56 -10.95 -27.74
N THR A 36 21.76 -10.75 -28.79
CA THR A 36 21.37 -9.40 -29.20
C THR A 36 20.35 -8.82 -28.20
N ARG A 37 20.26 -7.49 -28.08
CA ARG A 37 19.24 -6.84 -27.25
C ARG A 37 17.82 -7.26 -27.63
N THR A 38 17.56 -7.44 -28.91
CA THR A 38 16.27 -7.92 -29.42
C THR A 38 16.01 -9.36 -28.97
N GLU A 39 16.97 -10.28 -29.08
CA GLU A 39 16.79 -11.67 -28.59
C GLU A 39 16.59 -11.72 -27.08
N ALA A 40 17.30 -10.87 -26.32
CA ALA A 40 17.13 -10.78 -24.88
C ALA A 40 15.74 -10.24 -24.49
N LEU A 41 15.27 -9.16 -25.14
CA LEU A 41 13.90 -8.66 -24.97
C LEU A 41 12.88 -9.75 -25.30
N GLN A 42 13.08 -10.47 -26.40
CA GLN A 42 12.20 -11.57 -26.79
C GLN A 42 12.12 -12.66 -25.73
N ASN A 43 13.24 -13.03 -25.15
CA ASN A 43 13.28 -14.02 -24.07
C ASN A 43 12.60 -13.50 -22.79
N ALA A 44 12.91 -12.28 -22.37
CA ALA A 44 12.34 -11.67 -21.17
C ALA A 44 10.81 -11.53 -21.27
N VAL A 45 10.30 -11.01 -22.40
CA VAL A 45 8.84 -10.87 -22.60
C VAL A 45 8.16 -12.24 -22.73
N ASN A 46 8.81 -13.23 -23.36
CA ASN A 46 8.26 -14.60 -23.39
C ASN A 46 8.20 -15.23 -21.98
N SER A 47 9.21 -14.99 -21.13
CA SER A 47 9.19 -15.40 -19.71
C SER A 47 8.00 -14.76 -18.98
N PHE A 48 7.83 -13.44 -19.12
CA PHE A 48 6.72 -12.70 -18.53
C PHE A 48 5.35 -13.26 -18.97
N ILE A 49 5.19 -13.57 -20.27
CA ILE A 49 3.97 -14.19 -20.81
C ILE A 49 3.70 -15.55 -20.17
N ASP A 50 4.74 -16.39 -20.01
CA ASP A 50 4.61 -17.73 -19.41
C ASP A 50 4.23 -17.64 -17.92
N GLN A 51 4.81 -16.69 -17.17
CA GLN A 51 4.46 -16.42 -15.78
C GLN A 51 3.01 -15.93 -15.65
N ALA A 52 2.60 -14.97 -16.48
CA ALA A 52 1.22 -14.47 -16.52
C ALA A 52 0.22 -15.58 -16.87
N ALA A 53 0.57 -16.48 -17.80
CA ALA A 53 -0.27 -17.62 -18.17
C ALA A 53 -0.39 -18.64 -17.03
N THR A 54 0.72 -18.90 -16.32
CA THR A 54 0.75 -19.79 -15.16
C THR A 54 -0.13 -19.24 -14.03
N LEU A 55 0.01 -17.95 -13.69
CA LEU A 55 -0.83 -17.30 -12.70
C LEU A 55 -2.31 -17.26 -13.12
N ASN A 56 -2.61 -16.98 -14.39
CA ASN A 56 -3.98 -17.05 -14.89
C ASN A 56 -4.60 -18.45 -14.78
N GLY A 57 -3.80 -19.51 -14.89
CA GLY A 57 -4.25 -20.88 -14.71
C GLY A 57 -4.73 -21.20 -13.29
N SER A 58 -4.32 -20.43 -12.27
CA SER A 58 -4.79 -20.57 -10.89
C SER A 58 -5.97 -19.64 -10.54
N ILE A 59 -6.32 -18.71 -11.42
CA ILE A 59 -7.43 -17.75 -11.22
C ILE A 59 -8.71 -18.31 -11.84
N GLU A 60 -9.74 -18.54 -11.02
CA GLU A 60 -11.03 -19.08 -11.48
C GLU A 60 -11.87 -18.05 -12.25
N ASN A 61 -11.95 -16.82 -11.73
CA ASN A 61 -12.78 -15.77 -12.33
C ASN A 61 -12.09 -15.13 -13.54
N GLN A 62 -12.74 -15.19 -14.69
CA GLN A 62 -12.20 -14.68 -15.95
C GLN A 62 -11.93 -13.17 -15.93
N GLU A 63 -12.71 -12.41 -15.16
CA GLU A 63 -12.54 -10.96 -15.04
C GLU A 63 -11.34 -10.55 -14.17
N ASP A 64 -10.77 -11.48 -13.42
CA ASP A 64 -9.60 -11.23 -12.57
C ASP A 64 -8.28 -11.59 -13.26
N LYS A 65 -8.34 -12.34 -14.36
CA LYS A 65 -7.16 -12.79 -15.12
C LYS A 65 -6.39 -11.64 -15.76
N ILE A 66 -5.08 -11.76 -15.82
CA ILE A 66 -4.17 -10.83 -16.49
C ILE A 66 -4.48 -10.79 -17.99
N ARG A 67 -4.63 -9.57 -18.52
CA ARG A 67 -4.75 -9.29 -19.96
C ARG A 67 -3.49 -8.57 -20.43
N ILE A 68 -2.89 -9.03 -21.52
CA ILE A 68 -1.67 -8.45 -22.10
C ILE A 68 -1.98 -7.83 -23.45
N SER A 69 -1.39 -6.67 -23.72
CA SER A 69 -1.34 -6.00 -25.03
C SER A 69 0.13 -5.82 -25.42
N ILE A 70 0.44 -5.87 -26.72
CA ILE A 70 1.77 -5.59 -27.24
C ILE A 70 1.68 -4.43 -28.22
N VAL A 71 2.39 -3.36 -27.91
CA VAL A 71 2.59 -2.18 -28.77
C VAL A 71 4.04 -2.16 -29.22
N VAL A 72 4.25 -2.01 -30.53
CA VAL A 72 5.57 -1.91 -31.15
C VAL A 72 5.70 -0.53 -31.77
N PHE A 73 6.85 0.12 -31.62
CA PHE A 73 7.09 1.44 -32.17
C PHE A 73 8.47 1.52 -32.85
N GLU A 74 8.51 2.30 -33.93
CA GLU A 74 9.65 2.59 -34.80
C GLU A 74 9.56 4.06 -35.25
N ASP A 75 9.45 4.35 -36.56
CA ASP A 75 9.07 5.67 -37.07
C ASP A 75 7.62 6.06 -36.67
N GLY A 76 6.77 5.07 -36.41
CA GLY A 76 5.39 5.19 -35.90
C GLY A 76 5.13 4.19 -34.78
N ALA A 77 3.87 3.77 -34.59
CA ALA A 77 3.54 2.70 -33.63
C ALA A 77 2.33 1.88 -34.06
N THR A 78 2.35 0.59 -33.75
CA THR A 78 1.29 -0.38 -34.04
C THR A 78 0.95 -1.19 -32.79
N THR A 79 -0.34 -1.39 -32.52
CA THR A 79 -0.80 -2.36 -31.52
C THR A 79 -0.90 -3.74 -32.18
N GLU A 80 0.17 -4.52 -32.10
CA GLU A 80 0.25 -5.87 -32.69
C GLU A 80 -0.69 -6.87 -31.97
N ASN A 81 -0.92 -6.64 -30.67
CA ASN A 81 -1.94 -7.33 -29.91
C ASN A 81 -2.67 -6.34 -29.01
N GLY A 82 -4.00 -6.28 -29.09
CA GLY A 82 -4.82 -5.61 -28.08
C GLY A 82 -4.88 -6.43 -26.79
N LEU A 83 -5.44 -5.84 -25.73
CA LEU A 83 -5.65 -6.52 -24.45
C LEU A 83 -6.38 -7.85 -24.64
N THR A 84 -5.70 -8.95 -24.34
CA THR A 84 -6.25 -10.30 -24.41
C THR A 84 -5.87 -11.09 -23.17
N VAL A 85 -6.78 -11.94 -22.68
CA VAL A 85 -6.48 -12.82 -21.53
C VAL A 85 -5.32 -13.72 -21.89
N CYS A 86 -4.26 -13.68 -21.08
CA CYS A 86 -3.05 -14.47 -21.29
C CYS A 86 -3.30 -15.95 -20.90
N GLU A 87 -3.99 -16.70 -21.74
CA GLU A 87 -4.31 -18.11 -21.51
C GLU A 87 -4.54 -18.85 -22.84
N GLY A 88 -4.26 -20.15 -22.87
CA GLY A 88 -4.53 -21.02 -24.03
C GLY A 88 -3.90 -20.50 -25.33
N ASN A 89 -4.72 -20.37 -26.39
CA ASN A 89 -4.23 -19.93 -27.71
C ASN A 89 -3.73 -18.47 -27.74
N ASN A 90 -4.14 -17.64 -26.79
CA ASN A 90 -3.67 -16.25 -26.71
C ASN A 90 -2.20 -16.20 -26.31
N VAL A 91 -1.73 -17.09 -25.44
CA VAL A 91 -0.31 -17.23 -25.07
C VAL A 91 0.54 -17.43 -26.34
N ASN A 92 0.15 -18.41 -27.17
CA ASN A 92 0.85 -18.68 -28.43
C ASN A 92 0.82 -17.51 -29.42
N THR A 93 -0.22 -16.68 -29.37
CA THR A 93 -0.36 -15.51 -30.24
C THR A 93 0.57 -14.39 -29.78
N LEU A 94 0.60 -14.10 -28.48
CA LEU A 94 1.51 -13.13 -27.86
C LEU A 94 2.97 -13.53 -28.10
N LYS A 95 3.36 -14.78 -27.81
CA LYS A 95 4.74 -15.25 -28.02
C LYS A 95 5.18 -15.21 -29.47
N ARG A 96 4.25 -15.40 -30.43
CA ARG A 96 4.55 -15.27 -31.87
C ARG A 96 4.84 -13.83 -32.25
N THR A 97 4.06 -12.87 -31.76
CA THR A 97 4.34 -11.45 -31.94
C THR A 97 5.71 -11.10 -31.41
N VAL A 98 6.02 -11.50 -30.17
CA VAL A 98 7.33 -11.27 -29.53
C VAL A 98 8.47 -11.84 -30.38
N SER A 99 8.38 -13.12 -30.78
CA SER A 99 9.42 -13.78 -31.59
C SER A 99 9.68 -13.13 -32.95
N ASN A 100 8.70 -12.38 -33.46
CA ASN A 100 8.78 -11.66 -34.72
C ASN A 100 9.30 -10.23 -34.60
N LEU A 101 9.54 -9.72 -33.38
CA LEU A 101 10.10 -8.38 -33.18
C LEU A 101 11.46 -8.26 -33.88
N ARG A 102 11.67 -7.12 -34.52
CA ARG A 102 12.91 -6.73 -35.20
C ARG A 102 13.20 -5.28 -34.84
N GLY A 103 14.44 -4.96 -34.51
CA GLY A 103 14.86 -3.57 -34.33
C GLY A 103 15.21 -2.97 -35.69
N ASP A 104 14.37 -2.05 -36.17
CA ASP A 104 14.62 -1.23 -37.36
C ASP A 104 13.88 0.12 -37.20
N GLY A 105 14.36 1.17 -37.88
CA GLY A 105 13.74 2.50 -37.84
C GLY A 105 14.10 3.38 -36.64
N ALA A 106 13.40 4.51 -36.52
CA ALA A 106 13.56 5.49 -35.43
C ALA A 106 12.92 5.01 -34.11
N THR A 107 12.99 5.84 -33.07
CA THR A 107 12.45 5.53 -31.73
C THR A 107 11.30 6.50 -31.41
N ASN A 108 10.15 6.37 -32.08
CA ASN A 108 9.00 7.24 -31.88
C ASN A 108 8.23 6.85 -30.60
N ALA A 109 8.89 7.08 -29.46
CA ALA A 109 8.37 6.81 -28.12
C ALA A 109 7.01 7.49 -27.86
N GLY A 110 6.81 8.68 -28.44
CA GLY A 110 5.54 9.42 -28.35
C GLY A 110 4.37 8.64 -28.96
N ALA A 111 4.54 8.11 -30.17
CA ALA A 111 3.53 7.27 -30.81
C ALA A 111 3.30 5.96 -30.04
N GLY A 112 4.38 5.33 -29.55
CA GLY A 112 4.30 4.10 -28.74
C GLY A 112 3.47 4.30 -27.47
N MET A 113 3.78 5.33 -26.69
CA MET A 113 3.04 5.62 -25.45
C MET A 113 1.61 6.09 -25.72
N SER A 114 1.36 6.80 -26.83
CA SER A 114 -0.01 7.15 -27.24
C SER A 114 -0.86 5.91 -27.53
N ASN A 115 -0.31 4.93 -28.24
CA ASN A 115 -1.01 3.66 -28.47
C ASN A 115 -1.24 2.89 -27.16
N ALA A 116 -0.25 2.82 -26.26
CA ALA A 116 -0.41 2.18 -24.95
C ALA A 116 -1.53 2.85 -24.12
N ASN A 117 -1.54 4.19 -24.09
CA ASN A 117 -2.58 4.97 -23.41
C ASN A 117 -3.97 4.69 -24.02
N ASN A 118 -4.09 4.66 -25.35
CA ASN A 118 -5.34 4.34 -26.05
C ASN A 118 -5.85 2.93 -25.74
N VAL A 119 -4.95 1.94 -25.70
CA VAL A 119 -5.30 0.56 -25.32
C VAL A 119 -5.86 0.51 -23.90
N LEU A 120 -5.16 1.13 -22.94
CA LEU A 120 -5.59 1.12 -21.54
C LEU A 120 -6.88 1.92 -21.31
N ASN A 121 -7.05 3.04 -22.01
CA ASN A 121 -8.27 3.86 -21.92
C ASN A 121 -9.48 3.18 -22.57
N GLY A 122 -9.26 2.27 -23.52
CA GLY A 122 -10.30 1.45 -24.13
C GLY A 122 -10.66 0.18 -23.34
N SER A 123 -10.02 -0.08 -22.20
CA SER A 123 -10.30 -1.23 -21.35
C SER A 123 -11.69 -1.13 -20.71
N ASP A 124 -12.41 -2.24 -20.65
CA ASP A 124 -13.70 -2.36 -19.95
C ASP A 124 -13.54 -2.67 -18.44
N ARG A 125 -12.33 -3.01 -17.99
CA ARG A 125 -12.01 -3.27 -16.58
C ARG A 125 -11.56 -1.98 -15.87
N LEU A 126 -12.53 -1.22 -15.36
CA LEU A 126 -12.28 0.07 -14.70
C LEU A 126 -11.47 -0.06 -13.39
N ASN A 127 -11.61 -1.18 -12.69
CA ASN A 127 -10.95 -1.43 -11.39
C ASN A 127 -9.69 -2.31 -11.52
N ALA A 128 -9.23 -2.59 -12.74
CA ALA A 128 -8.02 -3.38 -12.92
C ALA A 128 -6.78 -2.49 -12.80
N ASN A 129 -5.75 -3.01 -12.13
CA ASN A 129 -4.42 -2.41 -12.15
C ASN A 129 -3.94 -2.27 -13.61
N GLN A 130 -3.57 -1.06 -13.99
CA GLN A 130 -3.05 -0.76 -15.32
C GLN A 130 -1.54 -0.62 -15.22
N VAL A 131 -0.81 -1.42 -15.99
CA VAL A 131 0.66 -1.39 -16.01
C VAL A 131 1.14 -1.24 -17.44
N VAL A 132 2.05 -0.30 -17.65
CA VAL A 132 2.83 -0.18 -18.88
C VAL A 132 4.28 -0.51 -18.57
N ILE A 133 4.85 -1.44 -19.33
CA ILE A 133 6.29 -1.71 -19.35
C ILE A 133 6.83 -1.10 -20.63
N PHE A 134 7.43 0.08 -20.51
CA PHE A 134 8.01 0.85 -21.61
C PHE A 134 9.49 0.53 -21.76
N PHE A 135 9.87 -0.08 -22.88
CA PHE A 135 11.26 -0.49 -23.14
C PHE A 135 11.84 0.29 -24.31
N THR A 136 13.09 0.77 -24.18
CA THR A 136 13.84 1.38 -25.28
C THR A 136 15.35 1.22 -25.11
N ASP A 137 16.07 1.15 -26.23
CA ASP A 137 17.54 1.17 -26.29
C ASP A 137 18.10 2.41 -27.01
N GLY A 138 17.24 3.40 -27.27
CA GLY A 138 17.55 4.64 -27.98
C GLY A 138 16.80 5.85 -27.43
N VAL A 139 17.12 7.01 -28.01
CA VAL A 139 16.51 8.31 -27.65
C VAL A 139 15.22 8.57 -28.43
N PRO A 140 14.20 9.23 -27.83
CA PRO A 140 12.99 9.62 -28.53
C PRO A 140 13.28 10.39 -29.83
N THR A 141 12.91 9.85 -30.99
CA THR A 141 13.18 10.45 -32.29
C THR A 141 12.26 9.93 -33.39
N THR A 142 12.18 10.64 -34.51
CA THR A 142 11.56 10.17 -35.76
C THR A 142 12.59 9.94 -36.87
N GLN A 143 13.88 10.22 -36.61
CA GLN A 143 14.94 10.05 -37.61
C GLN A 143 16.26 9.56 -36.99
N SER A 144 16.88 10.34 -36.10
CA SER A 144 18.19 9.97 -35.54
C SER A 144 18.52 10.59 -34.19
N ASN A 145 18.27 11.89 -34.02
CA ASN A 145 18.68 12.63 -32.82
C ASN A 145 17.51 12.82 -31.86
N PHE A 146 17.83 13.06 -30.58
CA PHE A 146 16.81 13.34 -29.56
C PHE A 146 15.84 14.44 -30.02
N SER A 147 14.55 14.16 -29.91
CA SER A 147 13.47 15.08 -30.25
C SER A 147 12.63 15.37 -29.01
N GLU A 148 12.72 16.61 -28.51
CA GLU A 148 11.93 17.07 -27.37
C GLU A 148 10.43 16.90 -27.60
N SER A 149 9.95 17.11 -28.83
CA SER A 149 8.53 16.93 -29.16
C SER A 149 8.09 15.47 -29.03
N VAL A 150 8.91 14.50 -29.47
CA VAL A 150 8.60 13.07 -29.35
C VAL A 150 8.67 12.64 -27.88
N ALA A 151 9.67 13.11 -27.15
CA ALA A 151 9.85 12.85 -25.73
C ALA A 151 8.67 13.40 -24.90
N ASN A 152 8.28 14.66 -25.12
CA ASN A 152 7.17 15.28 -24.42
C ASN A 152 5.83 14.61 -24.75
N THR A 153 5.60 14.19 -26.00
CA THR A 153 4.41 13.42 -26.34
C THR A 153 4.31 12.12 -25.53
N ALA A 154 5.44 11.43 -25.32
CA ALA A 154 5.47 10.24 -24.48
C ALA A 154 5.21 10.57 -23.01
N VAL A 155 5.83 11.63 -22.47
CA VAL A 155 5.61 12.07 -21.08
C VAL A 155 4.16 12.47 -20.84
N GLU A 156 3.52 13.20 -21.75
CA GLU A 156 2.11 13.58 -21.65
C GLU A 156 1.18 12.35 -21.60
N ASN A 157 1.43 11.35 -22.44
CA ASN A 157 0.64 10.11 -22.42
C ASN A 157 0.92 9.26 -21.18
N ALA A 158 2.17 9.18 -20.74
CA ALA A 158 2.53 8.51 -19.50
C ALA A 158 1.87 9.20 -18.29
N HIS A 159 1.88 10.53 -18.24
CA HIS A 159 1.18 11.30 -17.20
C HIS A 159 -0.33 11.06 -17.24
N ALA A 160 -0.94 10.96 -18.42
CA ALA A 160 -2.36 10.60 -18.54
C ALA A 160 -2.68 9.18 -18.06
N ILE A 161 -1.76 8.22 -18.21
CA ILE A 161 -1.89 6.88 -17.62
C ILE A 161 -1.76 6.96 -16.10
N LYS A 162 -0.73 7.64 -15.60
CA LYS A 162 -0.44 7.81 -14.17
C LYS A 162 -1.59 8.51 -13.43
N ASN A 163 -2.18 9.55 -14.02
CA ASN A 163 -3.35 10.25 -13.46
C ASN A 163 -4.63 9.39 -13.39
N ARG A 164 -4.70 8.31 -14.17
CA ARG A 164 -5.80 7.33 -14.09
C ARG A 164 -5.51 6.21 -13.07
N GLY A 165 -4.41 6.31 -12.32
CA GLY A 165 -3.95 5.29 -11.38
C GLY A 165 -3.12 4.17 -12.00
N GLY A 166 -2.71 4.31 -13.27
CA GLY A 166 -1.81 3.35 -13.91
C GLY A 166 -0.35 3.52 -13.50
N MET A 167 0.42 2.44 -13.58
CA MET A 167 1.85 2.43 -13.33
C MET A 167 2.63 2.34 -14.64
N VAL A 168 3.74 3.07 -14.74
CA VAL A 168 4.63 3.03 -15.90
C VAL A 168 6.03 2.65 -15.42
N TYR A 169 6.46 1.45 -15.79
CA TYR A 169 7.85 1.03 -15.72
C TYR A 169 8.55 1.48 -16.99
N SER A 170 9.73 2.06 -16.87
CA SER A 170 10.61 2.32 -18.00
C SER A 170 11.86 1.46 -17.88
N ILE A 171 12.31 0.86 -18.99
CA ILE A 171 13.49 -0.02 -19.04
C ILE A 171 14.45 0.50 -20.11
N GLY A 172 15.63 0.93 -19.68
CA GLY A 172 16.69 1.44 -20.56
C GLY A 172 17.81 0.43 -20.73
N ILE A 173 18.10 0.05 -21.99
CA ILE A 173 19.25 -0.81 -22.34
C ILE A 173 20.24 -0.14 -23.30
N PHE A 174 20.62 1.09 -22.99
CA PHE A 174 21.60 1.85 -23.77
C PHE A 174 22.87 2.13 -22.97
N ASN A 175 23.95 2.48 -23.68
CA ASN A 175 25.21 2.79 -23.01
C ASN A 175 25.03 4.05 -22.14
N GLY A 176 25.32 3.91 -20.84
CA GLY A 176 25.12 4.96 -19.86
C GLY A 176 23.68 5.12 -19.38
N ALA A 177 22.83 4.10 -19.55
CA ALA A 177 21.55 4.03 -18.83
C ALA A 177 21.81 4.03 -17.32
N ASP A 178 21.22 5.00 -16.62
CA ASP A 178 21.49 5.33 -15.22
C ASP A 178 20.25 6.02 -14.61
N PRO A 179 19.49 5.33 -13.74
CA PRO A 179 18.28 5.86 -13.12
C PRO A 179 18.52 7.05 -12.19
N SER A 180 19.75 7.24 -11.71
CA SER A 180 20.11 8.36 -10.83
C SER A 180 20.19 9.71 -11.58
N GLN A 181 20.16 9.69 -12.92
CA GLN A 181 20.23 10.89 -13.73
C GLN A 181 18.84 11.51 -13.92
N THR A 182 18.52 12.47 -13.07
CA THR A 182 17.20 13.12 -13.00
C THR A 182 17.21 14.57 -13.50
N GLU A 183 18.37 15.11 -13.85
CA GLU A 183 18.54 16.50 -14.30
C GLU A 183 19.23 16.56 -15.67
N PRO A 184 18.75 17.40 -16.60
CA PRO A 184 19.28 17.49 -17.96
C PRO A 184 20.62 18.25 -18.08
N ASP A 185 21.10 19.01 -17.08
CA ASP A 185 22.21 19.97 -17.23
C ASP A 185 21.93 21.09 -18.29
N TRP A 186 22.78 22.11 -18.37
CA TRP A 186 22.61 23.24 -19.31
C TRP A 186 22.81 22.86 -20.79
N ASN A 187 23.51 21.75 -21.06
CA ASN A 187 23.74 21.22 -22.40
C ASN A 187 23.94 19.70 -22.31
N PRO A 188 22.87 18.93 -22.12
CA PRO A 188 22.96 17.49 -21.90
C PRO A 188 23.60 16.77 -23.09
N SER A 189 24.29 15.67 -22.79
CA SER A 189 24.51 14.62 -23.80
C SER A 189 23.20 13.90 -24.09
N GLU A 190 23.06 13.30 -25.28
CA GLU A 190 21.89 12.47 -25.62
C GLU A 190 21.65 11.36 -24.59
N THR A 191 22.71 10.76 -24.04
CA THR A 191 22.60 9.78 -22.93
C THR A 191 21.95 10.39 -21.69
N ARG A 192 22.33 11.61 -21.30
CA ARG A 192 21.68 12.30 -20.17
C ARG A 192 20.22 12.63 -20.50
N GLN A 193 19.92 13.11 -21.72
CA GLN A 193 18.54 13.35 -22.15
C GLN A 193 17.70 12.07 -22.07
N ALA A 194 18.26 10.94 -22.51
CA ALA A 194 17.61 9.64 -22.47
C ALA A 194 17.24 9.24 -21.04
N ASN A 195 18.17 9.36 -20.09
CA ASN A 195 17.89 8.99 -18.70
C ASN A 195 16.85 9.88 -18.02
N VAL A 196 16.95 11.20 -18.22
CA VAL A 196 16.00 12.16 -17.65
C VAL A 196 14.61 11.93 -18.24
N PHE A 197 14.52 11.67 -19.55
CA PHE A 197 13.31 11.24 -20.23
C PHE A 197 12.73 9.94 -19.65
N MET A 198 13.55 8.91 -19.44
CA MET A 198 13.10 7.63 -18.89
C MET A 198 12.57 7.76 -17.46
N ASN A 199 13.18 8.62 -16.64
CA ASN A 199 12.67 9.01 -15.33
C ASN A 199 11.32 9.73 -15.45
N ALA A 200 11.19 10.72 -16.34
CA ALA A 200 9.95 11.47 -16.55
C ALA A 200 8.80 10.57 -17.03
N VAL A 201 9.05 9.60 -17.91
CA VAL A 201 8.04 8.64 -18.34
C VAL A 201 7.59 7.73 -17.19
N SER A 202 8.55 7.25 -16.39
CA SER A 202 8.26 6.29 -15.31
C SER A 202 7.37 6.83 -14.19
N SER A 203 6.86 5.93 -13.37
CA SER A 203 6.16 6.27 -12.13
C SER A 203 7.08 6.75 -11.00
N ASN A 204 8.40 6.85 -11.20
CA ASN A 204 9.28 7.57 -10.26
C ASN A 204 8.83 9.02 -10.09
N TYR A 205 8.30 9.61 -11.17
CA TYR A 205 7.88 11.01 -11.23
C TYR A 205 6.44 11.10 -11.74
N PRO A 206 5.43 10.91 -10.87
CA PRO A 206 4.03 10.81 -11.30
C PRO A 206 3.50 12.09 -11.98
N ASN A 207 4.02 13.25 -11.57
CA ASN A 207 3.57 14.57 -12.02
C ASN A 207 4.49 15.22 -13.07
N SER A 208 5.30 14.42 -13.75
CA SER A 208 6.14 14.85 -14.87
C SER A 208 5.29 15.56 -15.94
N SER A 209 5.68 16.78 -16.34
CA SER A 209 4.97 17.55 -17.36
C SER A 209 5.74 17.70 -18.68
N ALA A 210 7.03 17.41 -18.66
CA ALA A 210 7.91 17.37 -19.83
C ALA A 210 9.07 16.41 -19.56
N TRP A 211 9.83 16.07 -20.60
CA TRP A 211 10.99 15.19 -20.49
C TRP A 211 12.05 15.73 -19.51
N ASP A 212 12.15 17.04 -19.35
CA ASP A 212 13.07 17.77 -18.48
C ASP A 212 12.39 18.44 -17.28
N ASN A 213 11.08 18.27 -17.11
CA ASN A 213 10.33 18.79 -15.96
C ASN A 213 9.60 17.66 -15.23
N LEU A 214 10.34 17.01 -14.33
CA LEU A 214 9.95 15.78 -13.66
C LEU A 214 8.94 16.03 -12.52
N GLY A 215 8.94 17.22 -11.91
CA GLY A 215 8.15 17.49 -10.70
C GLY A 215 8.66 16.71 -9.48
N ASP A 216 7.78 16.47 -8.53
CA ASP A 216 8.13 15.73 -7.31
C ASP A 216 8.30 14.23 -7.60
N ARG A 217 9.36 13.65 -7.03
CA ARG A 217 9.55 12.20 -7.01
C ARG A 217 8.50 11.56 -6.10
N ALA A 218 7.97 10.40 -6.49
CA ALA A 218 7.05 9.64 -5.65
C ALA A 218 7.72 9.22 -4.31
N GLN A 219 6.91 9.14 -3.26
CA GLN A 219 7.37 8.78 -1.91
C GLN A 219 7.74 7.28 -1.82
N GLY A 220 8.55 6.93 -0.82
CA GLY A 220 8.91 5.52 -0.54
C GLY A 220 10.07 4.96 -1.36
N ASP A 221 10.89 5.82 -1.97
CA ASP A 221 12.03 5.45 -2.81
C ASP A 221 11.72 4.47 -3.96
N PRO A 222 10.84 4.86 -4.90
CA PRO A 222 10.38 3.96 -5.96
C PRO A 222 11.43 3.69 -7.04
N ASP A 223 11.42 2.48 -7.61
CA ASP A 223 12.35 2.01 -8.65
C ASP A 223 11.64 1.62 -9.98
N TYR A 224 10.89 2.56 -10.55
CA TYR A 224 10.15 2.34 -11.80
C TYR A 224 10.97 2.58 -13.08
N TYR A 225 12.12 3.25 -13.01
CA TYR A 225 13.09 3.30 -14.11
C TYR A 225 14.21 2.30 -13.85
N LYS A 226 14.14 1.14 -14.50
CA LYS A 226 15.16 0.10 -14.41
C LYS A 226 16.15 0.23 -15.58
N ALA A 227 17.43 0.08 -15.31
CA ALA A 227 18.47 0.21 -16.33
C ALA A 227 19.44 -0.96 -16.26
N THR A 228 19.85 -1.46 -17.42
CA THR A 228 20.95 -2.41 -17.52
C THR A 228 21.77 -2.17 -18.78
N SER A 229 23.06 -2.48 -18.73
CA SER A 229 23.91 -2.53 -19.92
C SER A 229 24.12 -3.95 -20.45
N ASP A 230 23.65 -4.96 -19.71
CA ASP A 230 23.76 -6.37 -20.03
C ASP A 230 22.40 -6.91 -20.47
N ALA A 231 22.32 -7.36 -21.72
CA ALA A 231 21.12 -7.96 -22.27
C ALA A 231 20.68 -9.22 -21.50
N SER A 232 21.59 -9.92 -20.82
CA SER A 232 21.24 -11.09 -20.01
C SER A 232 20.49 -10.76 -18.71
N GLU A 233 20.52 -9.51 -18.23
CA GLU A 233 19.80 -9.06 -17.03
C GLU A 233 18.34 -8.69 -17.33
N LEU A 234 17.94 -8.58 -18.60
CA LEU A 234 16.57 -8.20 -18.96
C LEU A 234 15.52 -9.19 -18.43
N THR A 235 15.81 -10.48 -18.43
CA THR A 235 14.88 -11.48 -17.86
C THR A 235 14.65 -11.19 -16.38
N THR A 236 15.72 -10.94 -15.61
CA THR A 236 15.62 -10.60 -14.18
C THR A 236 14.79 -9.34 -13.96
N ILE A 237 15.00 -8.29 -14.75
CA ILE A 237 14.21 -7.04 -14.66
C ILE A 237 12.71 -7.31 -14.92
N PHE A 238 12.38 -8.11 -15.93
CA PHE A 238 10.98 -8.45 -16.23
C PHE A 238 10.36 -9.37 -15.17
N ASP A 239 11.14 -10.29 -14.60
CA ASP A 239 10.71 -11.15 -13.49
C ASP A 239 10.46 -10.31 -12.23
N GLU A 240 11.36 -9.36 -11.90
CA GLU A 240 11.16 -8.39 -10.82
C GLU A 240 9.90 -7.55 -11.04
N ILE A 241 9.67 -7.02 -12.24
CA ILE A 241 8.44 -6.27 -12.53
C ILE A 241 7.21 -7.17 -12.42
N PHE A 242 7.29 -8.43 -12.88
CA PHE A 242 6.20 -9.38 -12.73
C PHE A 242 5.90 -9.61 -11.25
N ASP A 243 6.91 -9.86 -10.43
CA ASP A 243 6.77 -9.99 -8.98
C ASP A 243 6.26 -8.69 -8.34
N GLU A 244 6.82 -7.53 -8.65
CA GLU A 244 6.32 -6.26 -8.10
C GLU A 244 4.86 -5.99 -8.48
N THR A 245 4.41 -6.44 -9.65
CA THR A 245 3.03 -6.23 -10.11
C THR A 245 2.06 -7.35 -9.72
N THR A 246 2.57 -8.50 -9.26
CA THR A 246 1.76 -9.70 -8.94
C THR A 246 2.01 -10.28 -7.54
N SER A 247 3.26 -10.24 -7.07
CA SER A 247 3.73 -10.57 -5.72
C SER A 247 3.48 -9.44 -4.71
N ASN A 248 3.37 -8.17 -5.17
CA ASN A 248 2.68 -7.12 -4.40
C ASN A 248 1.19 -7.03 -4.75
N ILE A 249 0.52 -8.16 -4.62
CA ILE A 249 -0.68 -8.10 -3.80
C ILE A 249 -0.24 -8.47 -2.40
N GLY A 250 0.66 -7.63 -1.87
CA GLY A 250 0.80 -7.52 -0.44
C GLY A 250 -0.61 -7.37 0.11
N SER A 251 -0.80 -7.80 1.34
CA SER A 251 -2.04 -7.54 2.07
C SER A 251 -2.55 -6.11 1.85
N GLY A 252 -1.74 -5.14 1.45
CA GLY A 252 -2.15 -3.74 1.44
C GLY A 252 -2.47 -3.34 2.86
N SER A 253 -2.77 -2.07 3.08
CA SER A 253 -3.44 -1.72 4.31
C SER A 253 -4.75 -2.53 4.41
N PRO A 254 -5.10 -3.12 5.56
CA PRO A 254 -6.43 -3.71 5.79
C PRO A 254 -7.53 -2.65 5.74
N ILE A 255 -7.17 -1.37 5.85
CA ILE A 255 -8.04 -0.23 5.74
C ILE A 255 -7.90 0.37 4.35
N GLU A 256 -9.03 0.65 3.71
CA GLU A 256 -9.10 1.39 2.44
C GLU A 256 -8.29 2.68 2.56
N GLU A 257 -7.22 2.77 1.78
CA GLU A 257 -6.54 4.04 1.57
C GLU A 257 -7.27 4.79 0.46
N VAL A 258 -7.45 6.10 0.63
CA VAL A 258 -7.96 6.91 -0.48
C VAL A 258 -6.84 7.03 -1.50
N THR A 259 -6.85 6.08 -2.44
CA THR A 259 -5.92 6.06 -3.56
C THR A 259 -6.42 7.06 -4.61
N THR A 260 -5.96 8.30 -4.53
CA THR A 260 -5.77 9.05 -5.78
C THR A 260 -4.50 8.50 -6.40
N GLY A 261 -4.64 7.43 -7.20
CA GLY A 261 -3.52 6.73 -7.81
C GLY A 261 -2.58 7.71 -8.51
N GLY A 262 -1.36 7.86 -7.96
CA GLY A 262 -0.34 8.80 -8.42
C GLY A 262 -0.01 9.98 -7.48
N ALA A 263 -0.75 10.20 -6.40
CA ALA A 263 -0.45 11.23 -5.39
C ALA A 263 -0.64 10.66 -3.98
N ASN A 264 0.28 11.00 -3.06
CA ASN A 264 0.31 10.64 -1.63
C ASN A 264 -0.97 9.94 -1.16
N ASN A 265 -0.87 8.63 -0.90
CA ASN A 265 -1.95 7.87 -0.27
C ASN A 265 -2.39 8.67 0.96
N THR A 266 -3.65 9.11 0.99
CA THR A 266 -4.20 9.54 2.28
C THR A 266 -4.48 8.25 3.02
N PRO A 267 -3.77 7.96 4.13
CA PRO A 267 -3.98 6.73 4.86
C PRO A 267 -5.46 6.66 5.26
N GLY A 268 -6.09 5.50 5.05
CA GLY A 268 -7.39 5.24 5.64
C GLY A 268 -7.35 5.43 7.16
N ASN A 269 -8.49 5.61 7.81
CA ASN A 269 -8.51 5.82 9.26
C ASN A 269 -9.18 4.65 9.97
N LEU A 270 -8.59 4.25 11.08
CA LEU A 270 -9.23 3.47 12.12
C LEU A 270 -9.78 4.42 13.18
N VAL A 271 -11.10 4.41 13.38
CA VAL A 271 -11.77 5.28 14.35
C VAL A 271 -12.27 4.44 15.51
N PHE A 272 -11.90 4.81 16.73
CA PHE A 272 -12.48 4.26 17.96
C PHE A 272 -13.39 5.29 18.59
N THR A 273 -14.54 4.84 19.07
CA THR A 273 -15.47 5.66 19.85
C THR A 273 -15.79 4.94 21.14
N ASP A 274 -15.45 5.57 22.27
CA ASP A 274 -15.79 5.12 23.60
C ASP A 274 -16.74 6.11 24.28
N GLN A 275 -17.98 5.68 24.47
CA GLN A 275 -18.97 6.42 25.24
C GLN A 275 -18.80 6.03 26.70
N LEU A 276 -18.46 6.98 27.57
CA LEU A 276 -18.38 6.74 29.00
C LEU A 276 -19.77 6.50 29.60
N GLY A 277 -19.80 5.86 30.78
CA GLY A 277 -21.03 5.65 31.52
C GLY A 277 -21.71 6.97 31.88
N SER A 278 -23.03 6.95 32.09
CA SER A 278 -23.76 8.13 32.57
C SER A 278 -23.06 8.74 33.78
N TYR A 279 -23.02 10.07 33.85
CA TYR A 279 -22.41 10.82 34.96
C TYR A 279 -20.89 10.77 35.03
N MET A 280 -20.21 10.20 34.02
CA MET A 280 -18.75 10.10 33.99
C MET A 280 -18.11 11.12 33.06
N GLU A 281 -16.94 11.62 33.43
CA GLU A 281 -16.10 12.50 32.63
C GLU A 281 -14.70 11.95 32.43
N VAL A 282 -14.07 12.36 31.32
CA VAL A 282 -12.65 12.10 31.10
C VAL A 282 -11.83 13.00 32.00
N THR A 283 -10.87 12.40 32.68
CA THR A 283 -9.84 13.10 33.43
C THR A 283 -8.45 12.75 32.92
N GLY A 284 -7.48 13.49 33.41
CA GLY A 284 -6.08 13.21 33.14
C GLY A 284 -5.59 11.91 33.74
N THR A 285 -4.43 11.48 33.25
CA THR A 285 -3.68 10.35 33.79
C THR A 285 -2.81 10.77 34.99
N GLY A 286 -2.08 9.82 35.58
CA GLY A 286 -1.04 10.13 36.56
C GLY A 286 0.06 11.09 36.05
N ALA A 287 0.10 11.38 34.74
CA ALA A 287 0.99 12.38 34.16
C ALA A 287 0.47 13.84 34.29
N GLY A 288 -0.80 14.05 34.65
CA GLY A 288 -1.39 15.37 34.90
C GLY A 288 -2.87 15.43 34.54
N ALA A 289 -3.61 16.37 35.16
CA ALA A 289 -5.08 16.49 35.09
C ALA A 289 -5.65 16.70 33.67
N ASP A 290 -4.85 17.22 32.74
CA ASP A 290 -5.23 17.45 31.34
C ASP A 290 -4.34 16.66 30.37
N LYS A 291 -3.88 15.47 30.79
CA LYS A 291 -2.92 14.65 30.04
C LYS A 291 -3.44 13.27 29.71
N MET A 292 -3.29 12.89 28.44
CA MET A 292 -3.47 11.52 27.97
C MET A 292 -2.13 10.92 27.59
N GLN A 293 -2.06 9.59 27.55
CA GLN A 293 -0.85 8.89 27.11
C GLN A 293 -1.16 7.87 26.01
N ILE A 294 -0.30 7.82 25.00
CA ILE A 294 -0.33 6.80 23.94
C ILE A 294 0.88 5.90 24.07
N ALA A 295 0.68 4.58 23.97
CA ALA A 295 1.76 3.64 23.74
C ALA A 295 1.89 3.31 22.25
N TYR A 296 3.04 3.64 21.66
CA TYR A 296 3.39 3.38 20.26
C TYR A 296 4.90 3.12 20.12
N GLY A 297 5.30 2.13 19.31
CA GLY A 297 6.73 1.85 19.05
C GLY A 297 7.55 1.58 20.33
N ASP A 298 6.98 0.84 21.28
CA ASP A 298 7.55 0.58 22.62
C ASP A 298 7.84 1.82 23.47
N GLN A 299 7.27 2.97 23.09
CA GLN A 299 7.34 4.22 23.86
C GLN A 299 5.98 4.56 24.46
N LEU A 300 6.00 5.16 25.67
CA LEU A 300 4.83 5.77 26.29
C LEU A 300 4.94 7.29 26.16
N ILE A 301 4.03 7.88 25.40
CA ILE A 301 4.07 9.27 24.96
C ILE A 301 2.93 10.02 25.65
N THR A 302 3.24 11.14 26.29
CA THR A 302 2.25 12.00 26.96
C THR A 302 1.86 13.17 26.05
N SER A 303 0.57 13.52 26.00
CA SER A 303 0.09 14.68 25.24
C SER A 303 0.77 15.99 25.69
N ASN A 304 1.15 16.85 24.74
CA ASN A 304 1.82 18.11 25.06
C ASN A 304 0.83 19.23 25.41
N SER A 305 -0.33 19.27 24.76
CA SER A 305 -1.37 20.27 24.99
C SER A 305 -2.76 19.70 24.73
N ARG A 306 -3.78 20.50 25.08
CA ARG A 306 -5.18 20.25 24.78
C ARG A 306 -5.83 21.56 24.42
N ASP A 307 -6.54 21.59 23.30
CA ASP A 307 -7.39 22.72 22.92
C ASP A 307 -8.81 22.52 23.43
N GLU A 308 -9.53 23.62 23.64
CA GLU A 308 -10.91 23.62 24.11
C GLU A 308 -11.78 24.45 23.16
N ALA A 309 -12.90 23.89 22.72
CA ALA A 309 -13.86 24.57 21.87
C ALA A 309 -15.30 24.26 22.29
N ARG A 310 -16.15 25.30 22.37
CA ARG A 310 -17.58 25.11 22.65
C ARG A 310 -18.31 24.61 21.40
N ASN A 311 -19.01 23.49 21.49
CA ASN A 311 -19.96 23.02 20.50
C ASN A 311 -21.40 23.33 20.98
N ALA A 312 -21.98 24.39 20.41
CA ALA A 312 -23.32 24.83 20.77
C ALA A 312 -24.45 23.94 20.21
N ALA A 313 -24.18 23.15 19.16
CA ALA A 313 -25.19 22.28 18.57
C ALA A 313 -25.50 21.09 19.48
N ASP A 314 -24.47 20.54 20.10
CA ASP A 314 -24.55 19.33 20.95
C ASP A 314 -24.57 19.66 22.45
N ASN A 315 -24.62 20.95 22.81
CA ASN A 315 -24.43 21.44 24.18
C ASN A 315 -23.23 20.77 24.88
N ALA A 316 -22.08 20.78 24.22
CA ALA A 316 -20.88 20.10 24.67
C ALA A 316 -19.64 20.99 24.54
N THR A 317 -18.61 20.67 25.32
CA THR A 317 -17.27 21.23 25.20
C THR A 317 -16.38 20.17 24.57
N ILE A 318 -15.67 20.54 23.51
CA ILE A 318 -14.78 19.65 22.77
C ILE A 318 -13.35 19.90 23.22
N TYR A 319 -12.69 18.82 23.64
CA TYR A 319 -11.29 18.82 24.03
C TYR A 319 -10.46 18.03 23.02
N THR A 320 -9.53 18.70 22.34
CA THR A 320 -8.63 18.06 21.36
C THR A 320 -7.25 17.91 21.96
N TYR A 321 -6.79 16.68 22.16
CA TYR A 321 -5.48 16.37 22.73
C TYR A 321 -4.43 16.26 21.63
N HIS A 322 -3.32 16.97 21.81
CA HIS A 322 -2.22 17.02 20.84
C HIS A 322 -1.01 16.24 21.33
N PHE A 323 -0.44 15.44 20.44
CA PHE A 323 0.82 14.74 20.61
C PHE A 323 1.83 15.31 19.61
N SER A 324 3.11 15.32 19.99
CA SER A 324 4.16 15.88 19.14
C SER A 324 5.46 15.11 19.30
N GLY A 325 6.32 15.23 18.29
CA GLY A 325 7.54 14.46 18.17
C GLY A 325 7.41 13.36 17.12
N THR A 326 8.51 12.65 16.93
CA THR A 326 8.60 11.52 16.00
C THR A 326 9.02 10.26 16.76
N VAL A 327 8.52 9.12 16.33
CA VAL A 327 9.00 7.80 16.77
C VAL A 327 9.72 7.19 15.58
N GLU A 328 10.99 6.80 15.77
CA GLU A 328 11.78 6.15 14.73
C GLU A 328 11.13 4.82 14.31
N GLY A 329 11.18 4.53 13.01
CA GLY A 329 10.68 3.29 12.47
C GLY A 329 11.55 2.08 12.83
N ASN A 330 10.92 0.91 12.90
CA ASN A 330 11.56 -0.40 12.99
C ASN A 330 10.79 -1.42 12.12
N GLU A 331 11.14 -2.70 12.21
CA GLU A 331 10.54 -3.77 11.39
C GLU A 331 9.02 -3.97 11.58
N VAL A 332 8.42 -3.40 12.62
CA VAL A 332 7.02 -3.59 13.01
C VAL A 332 6.23 -2.27 13.05
N TYR A 333 6.88 -1.20 13.51
CA TYR A 333 6.30 0.14 13.61
C TYR A 333 6.97 1.03 12.58
N HIS A 334 6.20 1.59 11.66
CA HIS A 334 6.74 2.61 10.76
C HIS A 334 7.12 3.87 11.53
N GLU A 335 8.00 4.68 10.91
CA GLU A 335 8.28 6.02 11.41
C GLU A 335 6.96 6.78 11.54
N ALA A 336 6.72 7.35 12.72
CA ALA A 336 5.46 8.01 13.04
C ALA A 336 5.68 9.46 13.42
N ASN A 337 4.97 10.37 12.75
CA ASN A 337 4.75 11.70 13.27
C ASN A 337 3.58 11.66 14.24
N LEU A 338 3.84 11.95 15.52
CA LEU A 338 2.83 11.84 16.56
C LEU A 338 1.68 12.86 16.43
N ALA A 339 1.88 13.91 15.64
CA ALA A 339 0.83 14.87 15.31
C ALA A 339 -0.30 14.26 14.45
N ASP A 340 -0.08 13.09 13.84
CA ASP A 340 -1.08 12.43 13.00
C ASP A 340 -2.11 11.62 13.82
N PHE A 341 -1.85 11.38 15.12
CA PHE A 341 -2.87 10.86 16.03
C PHE A 341 -3.88 11.95 16.40
N SER A 342 -5.18 11.68 16.19
CA SER A 342 -6.24 12.57 16.64
C SER A 342 -6.98 11.96 17.82
N VAL A 343 -7.02 12.66 18.96
CA VAL A 343 -7.79 12.26 20.13
C VAL A 343 -8.68 13.42 20.55
N VAL A 344 -9.99 13.19 20.53
CA VAL A 344 -11.03 14.17 20.81
C VAL A 344 -11.93 13.65 21.92
N VAL A 345 -12.23 14.49 22.92
CA VAL A 345 -13.24 14.22 23.94
C VAL A 345 -14.38 15.19 23.75
N THR A 346 -15.59 14.67 23.63
CA THR A 346 -16.84 15.44 23.70
C THR A 346 -17.34 15.38 25.14
N HIS A 347 -17.25 16.49 25.86
CA HIS A 347 -17.74 16.64 27.21
C HIS A 347 -19.13 17.27 27.20
N TYR A 348 -20.17 16.48 27.48
CA TYR A 348 -21.54 16.96 27.45
C TYR A 348 -21.90 17.76 28.72
N ASP A 349 -22.67 18.83 28.55
CA ASP A 349 -23.18 19.63 29.67
C ASP A 349 -24.27 18.87 30.47
N ASP A 350 -24.98 17.94 29.81
CA ASP A 350 -25.96 17.10 30.48
C ASP A 350 -25.23 16.08 31.35
N PRO A 351 -25.37 16.14 32.70
CA PRO A 351 -24.68 15.21 33.59
C PRO A 351 -25.11 13.75 33.36
N ALA A 352 -26.30 13.49 32.82
CA ALA A 352 -26.74 12.13 32.53
C ALA A 352 -25.97 11.49 31.36
N MET A 353 -25.31 12.29 30.52
CA MET A 353 -24.47 11.81 29.43
C MET A 353 -23.01 11.74 29.88
N GLY A 354 -22.42 10.55 29.81
CA GLY A 354 -20.98 10.41 29.96
C GLY A 354 -20.24 11.10 28.82
N ASP A 355 -18.98 11.48 29.02
CA ASP A 355 -18.17 12.00 27.94
C ASP A 355 -17.97 10.95 26.83
N GLN A 356 -17.72 11.40 25.60
CA GLN A 356 -17.39 10.51 24.47
C GLN A 356 -15.95 10.73 24.02
N VAL A 357 -15.12 9.69 24.06
CA VAL A 357 -13.75 9.70 23.54
C VAL A 357 -13.75 9.19 22.10
N THR A 358 -13.19 9.96 21.18
CA THR A 358 -13.00 9.57 19.78
C THR A 358 -11.51 9.59 19.44
N VAL A 359 -11.00 8.48 18.92
CA VAL A 359 -9.60 8.33 18.52
C VAL A 359 -9.54 7.99 17.05
N THR A 360 -8.81 8.77 16.27
CA THR A 360 -8.55 8.50 14.85
C THR A 360 -7.08 8.17 14.66
N ILE A 361 -6.82 6.99 14.12
CA ILE A 361 -5.48 6.48 13.83
C ILE A 361 -5.35 6.30 12.31
N PRO A 362 -4.41 6.99 11.65
CA PRO A 362 -4.09 6.73 10.25
C PRO A 362 -3.60 5.29 10.06
N ALA A 363 -3.97 4.66 8.94
CA ALA A 363 -3.60 3.28 8.61
C ALA A 363 -2.08 3.06 8.60
N SER A 364 -1.32 4.08 8.19
CA SER A 364 0.15 4.09 8.21
C SER A 364 0.74 3.95 9.61
N LEU A 365 -0.02 4.28 10.67
CA LEU A 365 0.38 4.19 12.07
C LEU A 365 -0.18 2.95 12.76
N ILE A 366 -0.79 2.03 12.02
CA ILE A 366 -1.24 0.76 12.56
C ILE A 366 -0.09 -0.24 12.46
N PRO A 367 0.43 -0.75 13.58
CA PRO A 367 1.52 -1.71 13.55
C PRO A 367 1.05 -3.03 12.93
N MET A 368 1.77 -3.49 11.92
CA MET A 368 1.47 -4.71 11.19
C MET A 368 2.42 -5.82 11.64
N ARG A 369 1.90 -7.05 11.75
CA ARG A 369 2.77 -8.22 11.98
C ARG A 369 3.59 -8.47 10.72
N ASN A 370 4.90 -8.43 10.85
CA ASN A 370 5.80 -8.79 9.78
C ASN A 370 6.02 -10.31 9.76
N TYR A 371 5.88 -10.93 8.59
CA TYR A 371 6.17 -12.34 8.34
C TYR A 371 7.40 -12.41 7.45
N ASP A 372 8.54 -12.75 8.03
CA ASP A 372 9.75 -13.03 7.27
C ASP A 372 9.74 -14.51 6.89
N VAL A 373 9.51 -14.79 5.60
CA VAL A 373 9.45 -16.12 5.03
C VAL A 373 10.74 -16.37 4.27
N ASN A 374 11.59 -17.23 4.81
CA ASN A 374 12.75 -17.72 4.10
C ASN A 374 12.40 -19.06 3.43
N THR A 375 12.15 -19.00 2.12
CA THR A 375 11.77 -20.15 1.30
C THR A 375 12.90 -21.16 1.11
N ASP A 376 14.16 -20.69 1.06
CA ASP A 376 15.34 -21.55 0.94
C ASP A 376 15.54 -22.45 2.17
N ASN A 377 15.23 -21.91 3.35
CA ASN A 377 15.40 -22.60 4.63
C ASN A 377 14.09 -23.19 5.17
N ASN A 378 12.96 -23.00 4.48
CA ASN A 378 11.62 -23.37 4.95
C ASN A 378 11.29 -22.81 6.36
N THR A 379 11.78 -21.62 6.69
CA THR A 379 11.53 -20.98 7.98
C THR A 379 10.63 -19.76 7.84
N MET A 380 9.77 -19.55 8.82
CA MET A 380 8.96 -18.35 8.95
C MET A 380 9.18 -17.75 10.34
N THR A 381 9.58 -16.49 10.40
CA THR A 381 9.64 -15.71 11.64
C THR A 381 8.56 -14.63 11.63
N VAL A 382 7.93 -14.45 12.77
CA VAL A 382 6.87 -13.44 12.96
C VAL A 382 7.38 -12.43 13.96
N SER A 383 7.45 -11.17 13.57
CA SER A 383 7.77 -10.09 14.49
C SER A 383 6.53 -9.73 15.31
N GLU A 384 6.67 -9.77 16.64
CA GLU A 384 5.58 -9.43 17.55
C GLU A 384 5.28 -7.93 17.48
N ALA A 385 4.01 -7.59 17.28
CA ALA A 385 3.51 -6.23 17.21
C ALA A 385 2.50 -6.01 18.33
N TYR A 386 2.65 -4.92 19.08
CA TYR A 386 1.66 -4.54 20.07
C TYR A 386 0.66 -3.54 19.46
N PRO A 387 -0.64 -3.72 19.75
CA PRO A 387 -1.65 -2.68 19.58
C PRO A 387 -1.17 -1.32 20.03
N VAL A 388 -1.53 -0.28 19.28
CA VAL A 388 -1.54 1.09 19.82
C VAL A 388 -2.44 1.10 21.06
N ARG A 389 -2.10 1.86 22.10
CA ARG A 389 -2.92 1.94 23.32
C ARG A 389 -3.08 3.38 23.74
N LEU A 390 -4.30 3.78 24.06
CA LEU A 390 -4.58 5.10 24.65
C LEU A 390 -4.97 4.90 26.12
N PHE A 391 -4.39 5.73 26.98
CA PHE A 391 -4.62 5.78 28.41
C PHE A 391 -5.18 7.15 28.79
N TYR A 392 -6.30 7.14 29.51
CA TYR A 392 -6.96 8.30 30.11
C TYR A 392 -7.62 7.91 31.43
N GLY A 393 -7.77 8.90 32.32
CA GLY A 393 -8.51 8.75 33.56
C GLY A 393 -10.00 8.95 33.35
N VAL A 394 -10.81 8.42 34.25
CA VAL A 394 -12.26 8.61 34.25
C VAL A 394 -12.72 8.86 35.69
N SER A 395 -13.61 9.83 35.89
CA SER A 395 -14.21 10.11 37.20
C SER A 395 -15.68 10.50 37.07
N ILE A 396 -16.37 10.60 38.21
CA ILE A 396 -17.71 11.18 38.27
C ILE A 396 -17.61 12.68 37.98
N LYS A 397 -18.55 13.22 37.20
CA LYS A 397 -18.65 14.66 36.93
C LYS A 397 -18.77 15.48 38.22
N ALA A 398 -18.15 16.65 38.23
CA ALA A 398 -18.07 17.49 39.43
C ALA A 398 -19.44 17.90 40.03
N ASP A 399 -20.44 18.15 39.20
CA ASP A 399 -21.81 18.47 39.61
C ASP A 399 -22.53 17.26 40.24
N VAL A 400 -22.31 16.07 39.69
CA VAL A 400 -22.81 14.81 40.24
C VAL A 400 -22.15 14.51 41.59
N GLN A 401 -20.84 14.71 41.70
CA GLN A 401 -20.13 14.58 42.98
C GLN A 401 -20.69 15.57 44.03
N ALA A 402 -21.01 16.81 43.63
CA ALA A 402 -21.57 17.80 44.53
C ALA A 402 -22.94 17.39 45.11
N VAL A 403 -23.82 16.78 44.31
CA VAL A 403 -25.12 16.29 44.81
C VAL A 403 -25.01 15.01 45.64
N LEU A 404 -23.97 14.19 45.41
CA LEU A 404 -23.67 13.04 46.28
C LEU A 404 -23.16 13.50 47.65
N ASP A 405 -22.36 14.58 47.69
CA ASP A 405 -21.86 15.19 48.93
C ASP A 405 -22.96 15.96 49.69
N ASP A 406 -23.84 16.64 48.97
CA ASP A 406 -25.02 17.34 49.50
C ASP A 406 -26.29 17.07 48.67
N PRO A 407 -27.10 16.05 49.05
CA PRO A 407 -28.34 15.70 48.35
C PRO A 407 -29.40 16.81 48.30
N THR A 408 -29.24 17.89 49.09
CA THR A 408 -30.19 19.00 49.11
C THR A 408 -29.84 20.11 48.12
N SER A 409 -28.64 20.08 47.54
CA SER A 409 -28.16 21.07 46.56
C SER A 409 -28.93 21.01 45.24
N ASP A 410 -29.22 19.81 44.75
CA ASP A 410 -30.13 19.53 43.64
C ASP A 410 -30.85 18.18 43.87
N PRO A 411 -32.03 18.20 44.50
CA PRO A 411 -32.78 16.99 44.84
C PRO A 411 -33.27 16.21 43.61
N GLU A 412 -33.47 16.89 42.47
CA GLU A 412 -33.94 16.25 41.23
C GLU A 412 -32.79 15.43 40.63
N LEU A 413 -31.62 16.04 40.44
CA LEU A 413 -30.43 15.35 39.94
C LEU A 413 -30.01 14.22 40.88
N TYR A 414 -30.01 14.45 42.20
CA TYR A 414 -29.71 13.39 43.18
C TYR A 414 -30.63 12.17 43.02
N SER A 415 -31.94 12.41 42.88
CA SER A 415 -32.90 11.32 42.71
C SER A 415 -32.69 10.57 41.39
N GLU A 416 -32.28 11.24 40.32
CA GLU A 416 -31.97 10.63 39.03
C GLU A 416 -30.71 9.78 39.10
N VAL A 417 -29.63 10.31 39.69
CA VAL A 417 -28.34 9.62 39.87
C VAL A 417 -28.54 8.34 40.69
N VAL A 418 -29.25 8.42 41.83
CA VAL A 418 -29.53 7.24 42.66
C VAL A 418 -30.34 6.21 41.90
N LYS A 419 -31.39 6.64 41.17
CA LYS A 419 -32.24 5.74 40.40
C LYS A 419 -31.48 5.02 39.28
N ALA A 420 -30.55 5.72 38.63
CA ALA A 420 -29.79 5.20 37.50
C ALA A 420 -28.65 4.26 37.92
N ASN A 421 -28.04 4.50 39.10
CA ASN A 421 -26.81 3.79 39.51
C ASN A 421 -26.99 2.87 40.72
N ALA A 422 -28.19 2.77 41.32
CA ALA A 422 -28.40 1.87 42.45
C ALA A 422 -28.12 0.41 42.08
N SER A 423 -27.33 -0.27 42.92
CA SER A 423 -27.09 -1.70 42.83
C SER A 423 -28.37 -2.50 42.93
N ALA A 424 -28.34 -3.76 42.49
CA ALA A 424 -29.51 -4.65 42.52
C ALA A 424 -30.10 -4.86 43.93
N ASP A 425 -29.27 -4.72 44.98
CA ASP A 425 -29.68 -4.80 46.38
C ASP A 425 -29.95 -3.43 47.03
N GLY A 426 -29.73 -2.34 46.29
CA GLY A 426 -29.95 -0.95 46.73
C GLY A 426 -29.00 -0.46 47.81
N GLN A 427 -27.90 -1.17 48.08
CA GLN A 427 -26.93 -0.81 49.13
C GLN A 427 -25.78 0.06 48.63
N THR A 428 -25.48 0.03 47.32
CA THR A 428 -24.40 0.82 46.71
C THR A 428 -24.91 1.59 45.49
N LEU A 429 -24.12 2.58 45.08
CA LEU A 429 -24.22 3.20 43.76
C LEU A 429 -23.05 2.71 42.92
N ASP A 430 -23.33 2.13 41.76
CA ASP A 430 -22.36 1.54 40.87
C ASP A 430 -22.21 2.44 39.64
N PHE A 431 -21.05 3.10 39.51
CA PHE A 431 -20.69 3.90 38.35
C PHE A 431 -19.72 3.12 37.46
N TYR A 432 -20.01 3.09 36.17
CA TYR A 432 -19.20 2.37 35.18
C TYR A 432 -18.40 3.37 34.35
N SER A 433 -17.11 3.11 34.14
CA SER A 433 -16.27 3.98 33.32
C SER A 433 -16.76 4.05 31.87
N ASN A 434 -17.27 2.95 31.32
CA ASN A 434 -17.88 2.89 29.99
C ASN A 434 -19.41 2.78 30.05
N ALA A 435 -20.09 3.15 28.96
CA ALA A 435 -21.53 2.98 28.80
C ALA A 435 -21.85 1.49 28.66
N TYR A 436 -22.04 0.85 29.81
CA TYR A 436 -22.34 -0.57 29.90
C TYR A 436 -23.84 -0.81 29.69
N ASN A 437 -24.18 -1.54 28.63
CA ASN A 437 -25.56 -1.82 28.23
C ASN A 437 -26.06 -3.22 28.63
N GLY A 438 -25.33 -3.93 29.51
CA GLY A 438 -25.66 -5.29 29.94
C GLY A 438 -25.22 -6.40 28.99
N GLY A 439 -24.63 -6.08 27.84
CA GLY A 439 -23.85 -7.01 27.01
C GLY A 439 -22.47 -7.29 27.63
N THR A 440 -21.68 -8.20 27.04
CA THR A 440 -20.37 -8.58 27.60
C THR A 440 -19.34 -7.45 27.65
N ASP A 441 -19.47 -6.39 26.82
CA ASP A 441 -18.33 -5.50 26.49
C ASP A 441 -18.64 -3.98 26.45
N GLY A 442 -19.84 -3.53 26.82
CA GLY A 442 -20.23 -2.11 26.79
C GLY A 442 -20.59 -1.57 25.40
N ALA A 443 -20.49 -0.24 25.20
CA ALA A 443 -20.90 0.46 23.96
C ALA A 443 -19.73 0.98 23.09
N THR A 444 -18.49 0.63 23.43
CA THR A 444 -17.30 1.03 22.68
C THR A 444 -17.30 0.40 21.28
N THR A 445 -16.97 1.18 20.25
CA THR A 445 -16.93 0.72 18.85
C THR A 445 -15.62 1.06 18.19
N SER A 446 -15.24 0.26 17.19
CA SER A 446 -14.16 0.55 16.26
C SER A 446 -14.70 0.42 14.85
N THR A 447 -14.40 1.40 14.00
CA THR A 447 -14.88 1.43 12.62
C THR A 447 -13.73 1.80 11.68
N PHE A 448 -13.73 1.16 10.53
CA PHE A 448 -12.84 1.44 9.41
C PHE A 448 -13.50 0.94 8.13
N THR A 449 -13.10 1.46 6.97
CA THR A 449 -13.49 0.86 5.69
C THR A 449 -12.46 -0.20 5.31
N PRO A 450 -12.85 -1.47 5.12
CA PRO A 450 -11.91 -2.50 4.66
C PRO A 450 -11.38 -2.18 3.26
N SER A 451 -10.11 -2.50 3.02
CA SER A 451 -9.50 -2.35 1.69
C SER A 451 -9.91 -3.50 0.77
N ASP A 452 -10.56 -3.19 -0.37
CA ASP A 452 -10.90 -4.17 -1.42
C ASP A 452 -9.64 -4.79 -2.07
N SER A 453 -8.49 -4.14 -1.92
CA SER A 453 -7.20 -4.65 -2.40
C SER A 453 -6.52 -5.62 -1.42
N ASN A 454 -7.01 -5.70 -0.17
CA ASN A 454 -6.45 -6.62 0.83
C ASN A 454 -7.01 -8.04 0.67
N ARG A 455 -6.18 -8.95 0.13
CA ARG A 455 -6.56 -10.36 -0.08
C ARG A 455 -6.47 -11.26 1.17
N PHE A 456 -6.03 -10.71 2.30
CA PHE A 456 -5.88 -11.44 3.56
C PHE A 456 -7.00 -11.16 4.58
N TYR A 457 -7.74 -10.06 4.43
CA TYR A 457 -8.89 -9.73 5.30
C TYR A 457 -10.19 -10.22 4.67
N TYR A 458 -10.73 -11.35 5.17
CA TYR A 458 -11.97 -11.97 4.70
C TYR A 458 -13.22 -11.56 5.49
N TYR A 459 -13.08 -10.68 6.49
CA TYR A 459 -14.17 -10.23 7.34
C TYR A 459 -14.53 -8.78 6.98
N THR A 460 -15.68 -8.62 6.33
CA THR A 460 -16.24 -7.33 5.87
C THR A 460 -17.35 -6.82 6.78
N GLU A 461 -17.40 -7.28 8.03
CA GLU A 461 -18.40 -6.87 9.03
C GLU A 461 -17.69 -6.40 10.30
N ASP A 462 -18.28 -5.44 11.02
CA ASP A 462 -17.75 -4.93 12.29
C ASP A 462 -17.49 -6.10 13.27
N GLU A 463 -16.23 -6.29 13.67
CA GLU A 463 -15.82 -7.40 14.55
C GLU A 463 -15.62 -6.95 16.01
N GLN A 464 -16.01 -7.83 16.94
CA GLN A 464 -15.92 -7.62 18.39
C GLN A 464 -14.45 -7.67 18.87
N LEU A 465 -13.97 -6.62 19.53
CA LEU A 465 -12.55 -6.44 19.91
C LEU A 465 -12.11 -7.15 21.20
N TYR A 466 -13.04 -7.65 22.02
CA TYR A 466 -12.73 -8.24 23.32
C TYR A 466 -13.05 -9.74 23.37
N LEU A 467 -12.02 -10.56 23.60
CA LEU A 467 -12.17 -11.95 24.02
C LEU A 467 -11.69 -12.07 25.48
N THR A 468 -12.44 -12.84 26.24
CA THR A 468 -12.44 -12.93 27.71
C THR A 468 -11.10 -13.36 28.33
N SER A 469 -11.05 -13.41 29.67
CA SER A 469 -9.87 -13.63 30.54
C SER A 469 -9.09 -14.95 30.40
N SER A 470 -9.28 -15.71 29.33
CA SER A 470 -8.52 -16.93 29.04
C SER A 470 -8.16 -17.01 27.55
N PHE A 471 -6.93 -16.65 27.20
CA PHE A 471 -6.36 -16.85 25.87
C PHE A 471 -5.69 -18.23 25.75
N PRO A 472 -6.20 -19.12 24.89
CA PRO A 472 -5.32 -19.93 24.07
C PRO A 472 -5.67 -19.73 22.59
N SER A 473 -4.67 -19.36 21.80
CA SER A 473 -4.69 -19.06 20.35
C SER A 473 -5.21 -17.67 19.94
N MET A 474 -4.27 -16.82 19.51
CA MET A 474 -4.55 -15.53 18.86
C MET A 474 -5.17 -15.77 17.49
N ARG A 475 -6.29 -15.10 17.20
CA ARG A 475 -6.76 -14.83 15.85
C ARG A 475 -6.31 -13.43 15.43
N THR A 476 -6.04 -13.25 14.15
CA THR A 476 -5.57 -12.01 13.53
C THR A 476 -6.62 -10.92 13.68
N ALA A 477 -6.44 -10.00 14.62
CA ALA A 477 -7.30 -8.83 14.80
C ALA A 477 -6.43 -7.57 14.87
N LEU A 478 -6.75 -6.58 14.03
CA LEU A 478 -6.33 -5.19 14.24
C LEU A 478 -6.91 -4.73 15.58
N GLY A 479 -6.08 -4.18 16.47
CA GLY A 479 -6.57 -3.72 17.77
C GLY A 479 -5.86 -2.44 18.22
N LEU A 480 -6.65 -1.49 18.74
CA LEU A 480 -6.24 -0.51 19.75
C LEU A 480 -6.76 -1.02 21.09
N ARG A 481 -5.98 -0.93 22.16
CA ARG A 481 -6.48 -1.22 23.51
C ARG A 481 -6.69 0.07 24.27
N LEU A 482 -7.95 0.42 24.54
CA LEU A 482 -8.31 1.47 25.51
C LEU A 482 -8.13 0.90 26.92
N VAL A 483 -7.37 1.59 27.76
CA VAL A 483 -7.17 1.22 29.16
C VAL A 483 -7.61 2.38 30.03
N THR A 484 -8.79 2.25 30.62
CA THR A 484 -9.26 3.13 31.70
C THR A 484 -8.61 2.67 33.00
N THR A 485 -7.95 3.58 33.72
CA THR A 485 -7.40 3.32 35.06
C THR A 485 -8.27 3.91 36.15
#